data_AF-B1V6Z8-F1
#
_entry.id   AF-B1V6Z8-F1
#
_cell.length_a   1.000
_cell.length_b   1.000
_cell.length_c   1.000
_cell.angle_alpha   90.00
_cell.angle_beta   90.00
_cell.angle_gamma   90.00
#
_symmetry.space_group_name_H-M   'P 1'
#
loop_
_entity.id
_entity.type
_entity.pdbx_description
1 polymer ?
#
loop_
_entity_poly.entity_id
_entity_poly.type
_entity_poly.pdbx_seq_one_letter_code
_entity_poly.pdbx_strand_id
1 'polypeptide(L)'
;MEFDAVMKFVLINCFYMIFLAIEESIFMYHLKRELGEEESEENVYALPILISTVFSIYSIFTLSYIGIYVSGLAMLKTLIILVRKKEWKRIIYFSIRSVFYVSFLYYIYATNTPVEQLFFLKYI
;
A
#
# COMPACT_ATOMS: atom_id res chain seq x y z
N MET A 1 7.92 25.93 -3.54
CA MET A 1 7.12 25.09 -4.46
C MET A 1 7.70 23.67 -4.54
N GLU A 2 9.01 23.52 -4.80
CA GLU A 2 9.66 22.19 -4.83
C GLU A 2 9.65 21.43 -3.49
N PHE A 3 9.89 22.11 -2.36
CA PHE A 3 9.87 21.47 -1.04
C PHE A 3 8.50 20.83 -0.70
N ASP A 4 7.40 21.52 -1.02
CA ASP A 4 6.05 21.00 -0.79
C ASP A 4 5.74 19.79 -1.69
N ALA A 5 6.22 19.80 -2.93
CA ALA A 5 6.08 18.67 -3.85
C ALA A 5 6.87 17.43 -3.38
N VAL A 6 8.10 17.62 -2.90
CA VAL A 6 8.92 16.53 -2.32
C VAL A 6 8.25 15.97 -1.07
N MET A 7 7.74 16.83 -0.18
CA MET A 7 7.05 16.40 1.03
C MET A 7 5.74 15.65 0.71
N LYS A 8 4.97 16.11 -0.29
CA LYS A 8 3.79 15.38 -0.79
C LYS A 8 4.17 14.01 -1.34
N PHE A 9 5.26 13.92 -2.08
CA PHE A 9 5.76 12.67 -2.61
C PHE A 9 6.16 11.68 -1.49
N VAL A 10 6.86 12.15 -0.45
CA VAL A 10 7.17 11.35 0.74
C VAL A 10 5.88 10.89 1.43
N LEU A 11 4.92 11.79 1.61
CA LEU A 11 3.61 11.48 2.21
C LEU A 11 2.88 10.37 1.46
N ILE A 12 2.83 10.47 0.13
CA ILE A 12 2.20 9.49 -0.76
C ILE A 12 2.89 8.13 -0.61
N ASN A 13 4.23 8.08 -0.58
CA ASN A 13 4.96 6.83 -0.37
C ASN A 13 4.62 6.21 0.99
N CYS A 14 4.61 7.00 2.06
CA CYS A 14 4.28 6.51 3.40
C CYS A 14 2.85 5.94 3.46
N PHE A 15 1.85 6.67 2.96
CA PHE A 15 0.47 6.17 2.95
C PHE A 15 0.31 4.93 2.08
N TYR A 16 1.01 4.86 0.94
CA TYR A 16 0.94 3.68 0.09
C TYR A 16 1.51 2.43 0.77
N MET A 17 2.62 2.57 1.51
CA MET A 17 3.17 1.50 2.33
C MET A 17 2.23 1.07 3.46
N ILE A 18 1.51 2.01 4.08
CA ILE A 18 0.47 1.70 5.08
C ILE A 18 -0.65 0.89 4.44
N PHE A 19 -1.16 1.31 3.27
CA PHE A 19 -2.20 0.58 2.56
C PHE A 19 -1.76 -0.83 2.15
N LEU A 20 -0.51 -0.99 1.71
CA LEU A 20 0.06 -2.30 1.42
C LEU A 20 0.10 -3.18 2.68
N ALA A 21 0.59 -2.65 3.79
CA ALA A 21 0.65 -3.38 5.06
C ALA A 21 -0.74 -3.83 5.54
N ILE A 22 -1.77 -3.00 5.37
CA ILE A 22 -3.16 -3.32 5.68
C ILE A 22 -3.65 -4.49 4.80
N GLU A 23 -3.48 -4.41 3.48
CA GLU A 23 -3.94 -5.46 2.57
C GLU A 23 -3.21 -6.78 2.79
N GLU A 24 -1.90 -6.76 3.00
CA GLU A 24 -1.12 -7.94 3.32
C GLU A 24 -1.55 -8.55 4.66
N SER A 25 -1.81 -7.73 5.69
CA SER A 25 -2.30 -8.21 6.98
C SER A 25 -3.67 -8.91 6.86
N ILE A 26 -4.58 -8.34 6.08
CA ILE A 26 -5.89 -8.95 5.79
C ILE A 26 -5.70 -10.25 5.01
N PHE A 27 -4.82 -10.26 4.01
CA PHE A 27 -4.51 -11.44 3.21
C PHE A 27 -3.92 -12.58 4.07
N MET A 28 -2.95 -12.28 4.94
CA MET A 28 -2.36 -13.27 5.86
C MET A 28 -3.40 -13.83 6.82
N TYR A 29 -4.23 -12.98 7.42
CA TYR A 29 -5.29 -13.42 8.31
C TYR A 29 -6.22 -14.42 7.61
N HIS A 30 -6.57 -14.14 6.35
CA HIS A 30 -7.38 -15.02 5.54
C HIS A 30 -6.69 -16.35 5.21
N LEU A 31 -5.41 -16.30 4.86
CA LEU A 31 -4.63 -17.47 4.48
C LEU A 31 -4.42 -18.41 5.67
N LYS A 32 -4.10 -17.85 6.86
CA LYS A 32 -3.98 -18.61 8.13
C LYS A 32 -5.30 -19.29 8.51
N ARG A 33 -6.45 -18.68 8.20
CA ARG A 33 -7.77 -19.26 8.49
C ARG A 33 -8.17 -20.40 7.54
N GLU A 34 -7.65 -20.42 6.31
CA GLU A 34 -7.97 -21.43 5.29
C GLU A 34 -7.04 -22.64 5.31
N LEU A 35 -5.81 -22.49 5.81
CA LEU A 35 -4.79 -23.54 5.74
C LEU A 35 -4.70 -24.46 6.96
N GLY A 36 -5.41 -24.20 8.06
CA GLY A 36 -5.43 -25.08 9.22
C GLY A 36 -4.03 -25.40 9.74
N GLU A 37 -3.42 -24.45 10.48
CA GLU A 37 -2.14 -24.56 11.20
C GLU A 37 -1.24 -25.76 10.83
N GLU A 38 -0.63 -25.74 9.66
CA GLU A 38 0.62 -26.47 9.43
C GLU A 38 1.33 -25.92 8.19
N GLU A 39 2.65 -25.76 8.35
CA GLU A 39 3.65 -25.32 7.36
C GLU A 39 3.80 -23.80 7.13
N SER A 40 4.49 -23.15 8.08
CA SER A 40 5.78 -22.46 7.93
C SER A 40 6.18 -21.77 6.59
N GLU A 41 5.25 -21.28 5.78
CA GLU A 41 5.54 -20.37 4.65
C GLU A 41 5.69 -18.89 5.08
N GLU A 42 5.82 -18.59 6.37
CA GLU A 42 5.85 -17.22 6.92
C GLU A 42 6.85 -16.27 6.20
N ASN A 43 7.94 -16.82 5.65
CA ASN A 43 8.94 -16.06 4.91
C ASN A 43 8.57 -15.70 3.45
N VAL A 44 7.78 -16.52 2.74
CA VAL A 44 7.35 -16.23 1.35
C VAL A 44 6.37 -15.05 1.31
N TYR A 45 5.72 -14.83 2.45
CA TYR A 45 4.66 -13.86 2.66
C TYR A 45 5.17 -12.50 3.18
N ALA A 46 6.27 -12.46 3.94
CA ALA A 46 6.92 -11.21 4.34
C ALA A 46 7.76 -10.57 3.23
N LEU A 47 8.20 -11.37 2.25
CA LEU A 47 9.07 -10.94 1.15
C LEU A 47 8.51 -9.74 0.34
N PRO A 48 7.22 -9.71 -0.07
CA PRO A 48 6.67 -8.60 -0.84
C PRO A 48 6.66 -7.29 -0.05
N ILE A 49 6.41 -7.33 1.26
CA ILE A 49 6.44 -6.15 2.13
C ILE A 49 7.87 -5.62 2.26
N LEU A 50 8.84 -6.52 2.49
CA LEU A 50 10.25 -6.15 2.61
C LEU A 50 10.78 -5.52 1.31
N ILE A 51 10.51 -6.16 0.16
CA ILE A 51 10.88 -5.63 -1.16
C ILE A 51 10.23 -4.25 -1.37
N SER A 52 8.93 -4.13 -1.11
CA SER A 52 8.21 -2.85 -1.26
C SER A 52 8.76 -1.76 -0.35
N THR A 53 9.19 -2.11 0.87
CA THR A 53 9.81 -1.17 1.82
C THR A 53 11.15 -0.67 1.29
N VAL A 54 12.02 -1.57 0.78
CA VAL A 54 13.31 -1.20 0.20
C VAL A 54 13.11 -0.28 -1.01
N PHE A 55 12.20 -0.63 -1.92
CA PHE A 55 11.91 0.19 -3.09
C PHE A 55 11.21 1.51 -2.73
N SER A 56 10.41 1.56 -1.66
CA SER A 56 9.83 2.80 -1.14
C SER A 56 10.89 3.75 -0.61
N ILE A 57 11.87 3.24 0.14
CA ILE A 57 12.99 4.05 0.63
C ILE A 57 13.82 4.55 -0.56
N TYR A 58 14.13 3.67 -1.51
CA TYR A 58 14.84 4.03 -2.74
C TYR A 58 14.07 5.08 -3.57
N SER A 59 12.74 4.97 -3.64
CA SER A 59 11.84 5.96 -4.24
C SER A 59 12.06 7.35 -3.65
N ILE A 60 12.14 7.45 -2.32
CA ILE A 60 12.35 8.70 -1.60
C ILE A 60 13.73 9.29 -1.93
N PHE A 61 14.79 8.48 -1.88
CA PHE A 61 16.15 8.93 -2.18
C PHE A 61 16.34 9.40 -3.62
N THR A 62 15.64 8.77 -4.57
CA THR A 62 15.79 9.07 -6.01
C THR A 62 14.70 9.99 -6.56
N LEU A 63 13.73 10.39 -5.73
CA LEU A 63 12.51 11.12 -6.15
C LEU A 63 11.81 10.45 -7.35
N SER A 64 11.88 9.12 -7.43
CA SER A 64 11.28 8.33 -8.50
C SER A 64 10.03 7.62 -7.99
N TYR A 65 9.06 7.27 -8.84
CA TYR A 65 7.84 6.59 -8.42
C TYR A 65 7.96 5.05 -8.30
N ILE A 66 9.18 4.51 -8.33
CA ILE A 66 9.43 3.06 -8.40
C ILE A 66 8.86 2.28 -7.21
N GLY A 67 8.89 2.86 -6.00
CA GLY A 67 8.31 2.26 -4.80
C GLY A 67 6.80 2.05 -4.90
N ILE A 68 6.09 3.00 -5.52
CA ILE A 68 4.65 2.88 -5.79
C ILE A 68 4.40 1.76 -6.80
N TYR A 69 5.19 1.66 -7.86
CA TYR A 69 5.04 0.59 -8.84
C TYR A 69 5.24 -0.80 -8.22
N VAL A 70 6.33 -1.00 -7.47
CA VAL A 70 6.63 -2.28 -6.82
C VAL A 70 5.55 -2.68 -5.82
N SER A 71 5.10 -1.71 -5.01
CA SER A 71 4.02 -1.94 -4.03
C SER A 71 2.68 -2.25 -4.69
N GLY A 72 2.38 -1.63 -5.85
CA GLY A 72 1.19 -1.95 -6.64
C GLY A 72 1.22 -3.37 -7.20
N LEU A 73 2.39 -3.85 -7.63
CA LEU A 73 2.58 -5.24 -8.04
C LEU A 73 2.38 -6.22 -6.86
N ALA A 74 2.81 -5.85 -5.66
CA ALA A 74 2.54 -6.64 -4.45
C ALA A 74 1.03 -6.75 -4.18
N MET A 75 0.28 -5.65 -4.29
CA MET A 75 -1.19 -5.70 -4.18
C MET A 75 -1.85 -6.53 -5.28
N LEU A 76 -1.32 -6.51 -6.51
CA LEU A 76 -1.86 -7.29 -7.64
C LEU A 76 -1.81 -8.80 -7.38
N LYS A 77 -0.77 -9.29 -6.68
CA LYS A 77 -0.67 -10.69 -6.25
C LYS A 77 -1.91 -11.11 -5.45
N THR A 78 -2.36 -10.28 -4.50
CA THR A 78 -3.54 -10.55 -3.68
C THR A 78 -4.80 -10.73 -4.53
N LEU A 79 -5.01 -9.86 -5.51
CA LEU A 79 -6.12 -9.96 -6.44
C LEU A 79 -6.08 -11.28 -7.25
N ILE A 80 -4.91 -11.64 -7.79
CA ILE A 80 -4.73 -12.89 -8.56
C ILE A 80 -5.11 -14.11 -7.71
N ILE A 81 -4.66 -14.15 -6.45
CA ILE A 81 -4.95 -15.27 -5.55
C ILE A 81 -6.44 -15.35 -5.23
N LEU A 82 -7.10 -14.21 -4.95
CA LEU A 82 -8.54 -14.17 -4.67
C LEU A 82 -9.37 -14.62 -5.88
N VAL A 83 -8.98 -14.23 -7.09
CA VAL A 83 -9.61 -14.67 -8.35
C VAL A 83 -9.45 -16.19 -8.52
N ARG A 84 -8.24 -16.71 -8.33
CA ARG A 84 -7.96 -18.16 -8.45
C ARG A 84 -8.79 -18.97 -7.44
N LYS A 85 -8.96 -18.48 -6.21
CA LYS A 85 -9.78 -19.09 -5.16
C LYS A 85 -11.28 -18.85 -5.33
N LYS A 86 -11.72 -18.06 -6.33
CA LYS A 86 -13.13 -17.69 -6.57
C LYS A 86 -13.81 -17.02 -5.36
N GLU A 87 -13.05 -16.25 -4.58
CA GLU A 87 -13.51 -15.54 -3.38
C GLU A 87 -14.20 -14.21 -3.74
N TRP A 88 -15.31 -14.28 -4.50
CA TRP A 88 -15.97 -13.11 -5.12
C TRP A 88 -16.31 -11.97 -4.15
N LYS A 89 -16.82 -12.30 -2.95
CA LYS A 89 -17.12 -11.29 -1.93
C LYS A 89 -15.86 -10.50 -1.53
N ARG A 90 -14.73 -11.19 -1.37
CA ARG A 90 -13.46 -10.55 -0.97
C ARG A 90 -12.84 -9.76 -2.10
N ILE A 91 -13.00 -10.20 -3.36
CA ILE A 91 -12.59 -9.42 -4.54
C ILE A 91 -13.31 -8.06 -4.56
N ILE A 92 -14.61 -8.05 -4.26
CA ILE A 92 -15.39 -6.80 -4.18
C ILE A 92 -14.84 -5.88 -3.07
N TYR A 93 -14.63 -6.42 -1.86
CA TYR A 93 -14.06 -5.63 -0.75
C TYR A 93 -12.67 -5.10 -1.07
N PHE A 94 -11.79 -5.93 -1.63
CA PHE A 94 -10.46 -5.52 -2.07
C PHE A 94 -10.55 -4.39 -3.09
N SER A 95 -11.41 -4.53 -4.11
CA SER A 95 -11.57 -3.53 -5.18
C SER A 95 -12.06 -2.19 -4.63
N ILE A 96 -13.04 -2.19 -3.70
CA ILE A 96 -13.54 -0.97 -3.06
C ILE A 96 -12.42 -0.27 -2.28
N ARG A 97 -11.62 -1.02 -1.51
CA ARG A 97 -10.49 -0.46 -0.75
C ARG A 97 -9.41 0.08 -1.67
N SER A 98 -9.05 -0.64 -2.74
CA SER A 98 -8.08 -0.15 -3.73
C SER A 98 -8.52 1.16 -4.37
N VAL A 99 -9.80 1.31 -4.72
CA VAL A 99 -10.34 2.58 -5.24
C VAL A 99 -10.22 3.70 -4.20
N PHE A 100 -10.53 3.41 -2.93
CA PHE A 100 -10.36 4.39 -1.85
C PHE A 100 -8.89 4.81 -1.69
N TYR A 101 -7.95 3.86 -1.68
CA TYR A 101 -6.52 4.14 -1.57
C TYR A 101 -6.02 5.04 -2.71
N VAL A 102 -6.35 4.70 -3.96
CA VAL A 102 -5.96 5.50 -5.13
C VAL A 102 -6.55 6.90 -5.06
N SER A 103 -7.84 7.01 -4.70
CA SER A 103 -8.52 8.30 -4.59
C SER A 103 -7.90 9.18 -3.50
N PHE A 104 -7.55 8.60 -2.36
CA PHE A 104 -6.91 9.30 -1.25
C PHE A 104 -5.50 9.82 -1.62
N LEU A 105 -4.69 9.00 -2.29
CA LEU A 105 -3.35 9.40 -2.72
C LEU A 105 -3.41 10.45 -3.83
N TYR A 106 -4.37 10.31 -4.75
CA TYR A 106 -4.61 11.30 -5.79
C TYR A 106 -5.04 12.64 -5.19
N TYR A 107 -5.86 12.63 -4.13
CA TYR A 107 -6.22 13.85 -3.40
C TYR A 107 -4.98 14.55 -2.82
N ILE A 108 -4.06 13.80 -2.18
CA ILE A 108 -2.79 14.35 -1.66
C ILE A 108 -1.94 14.94 -2.81
N TYR A 109 -1.90 14.25 -3.94
CA TYR A 109 -1.13 14.69 -5.11
C TYR A 109 -1.71 15.96 -5.75
N ALA A 110 -3.02 16.01 -5.95
CA ALA A 110 -3.70 17.07 -6.71
C ALA A 110 -4.02 18.31 -5.87
N THR A 111 -4.03 18.20 -4.53
CA THR A 111 -4.36 19.33 -3.67
C THR A 111 -3.23 20.36 -3.61
N ASN A 112 -3.59 21.64 -3.68
CA ASN A 112 -2.67 22.77 -3.45
C ASN A 112 -2.47 23.06 -1.96
N THR A 113 -3.12 22.28 -1.09
CA THR A 113 -3.01 22.41 0.36
C THR A 113 -1.55 22.15 0.79
N PRO A 114 -0.94 23.03 1.60
CA PRO A 114 0.38 22.79 2.16
C PRO A 114 0.41 21.51 2.99
N VAL A 115 1.50 20.77 2.96
CA VAL A 115 1.64 19.50 3.70
C VAL A 115 1.36 19.66 5.21
N GLU A 116 1.75 20.79 5.81
CA GLU A 116 1.49 21.11 7.22
C GLU A 116 0.00 21.08 7.59
N GLN A 117 -0.87 21.42 6.63
CA GLN A 117 -2.33 21.39 6.83
C GLN A 117 -2.92 20.00 6.58
N LEU A 118 -2.24 19.13 5.84
CA LEU A 118 -2.63 17.73 5.64
C LEU A 118 -2.38 16.87 6.89
N PHE A 119 -1.44 17.28 7.76
CA PHE A 119 -1.05 16.54 8.97
C PHE A 119 -1.86 16.88 10.23
N PHE A 120 -2.91 17.71 10.16
CA PHE A 120 -3.59 18.25 11.34
C PHE A 120 -2.68 19.03 12.32
N LEU A 121 -1.43 19.35 11.94
CA LEU A 121 -0.45 20.05 12.80
C LEU A 121 -0.79 21.52 13.05
N LYS A 122 -1.75 22.10 12.32
CA LYS A 122 -2.20 23.48 12.55
C LYS A 122 -3.00 23.66 13.86
N TYR A 123 -3.38 22.56 14.52
CA TYR A 123 -4.22 22.57 15.72
C TYR A 123 -3.53 22.06 16.99
N ILE A 124 -2.20 21.90 16.98
CA ILE A 124 -1.34 21.68 18.17
C ILE A 124 -0.49 22.93 18.35
#